data_AF-A0A401H6L9-F1
#
_entry.id   AF-A0A401H6L9-F1
#
_cell.length_a   1.000
_cell.length_b   1.000
_cell.length_c   1.000
_cell.angle_alpha   90.00
_cell.angle_beta   90.00
_cell.angle_gamma   90.00
#
_symmetry.space_group_name_H-M   'P 1'
#
loop_
_entity.id
_entity.type
_entity.pdbx_description
1 polymer ?
#
loop_
_entity_poly.entity_id
_entity_poly.type
_entity_poly.pdbx_seq_one_letter_code
_entity_poly.pdbx_strand_id
1 'polypeptide(L)'
;MALRKKELHDENTNRRFPDTSNTRYQAYSYGACELVVYHHLYVELMEEICDSKAKPGVNHLESNVAKGLQDASTLAELAAMALYGVSVLWPYLSQARGDGSKIVNLLDLTELHRKLPTFCNHIALHPTLLLDSNAPLDEVTLNGKPFMDKMLLAAVCMLAPDLPGLTCMISAMFSGAAKGWVQFTTEFTVGGPFDSLTSAERALVFIPSTNNANEGALGSWRVHARSRPSSTASTFSSQARSEHNNTEEFIVKCCNEDDQGYVMRTVRTADASGENAQFREELMENQWEHAVQYRKKQEEDQRKKDREKERLRSIGLITD
;
A
#
# COMPACT_ATOMS: atom_id res chain seq x y z
N MET A 1 -25.86 6.36 -0.70
CA MET A 1 -24.96 5.34 -0.12
C MET A 1 -25.01 5.31 1.41
N ALA A 2 -24.44 6.28 2.14
CA ALA A 2 -24.42 6.25 3.62
C ALA A 2 -25.82 6.14 4.27
N LEU A 3 -26.82 6.86 3.76
CA LEU A 3 -28.21 6.74 4.23
C LEU A 3 -28.79 5.33 3.99
N ARG A 4 -28.58 4.75 2.80
CA ARG A 4 -29.05 3.39 2.49
C ARG A 4 -28.40 2.32 3.34
N LYS A 5 -27.09 2.44 3.61
CA LYS A 5 -26.39 1.53 4.53
C LYS A 5 -26.99 1.57 5.93
N LYS A 6 -27.30 2.78 6.43
CA LYS A 6 -27.98 2.94 7.70
C LYS A 6 -29.38 2.31 7.70
N GLU A 7 -30.15 2.52 6.64
CA GLU A 7 -31.51 1.99 6.52
C GLU A 7 -31.56 0.46 6.45
N LEU A 8 -30.63 -0.17 5.73
CA LEU A 8 -30.65 -1.62 5.47
C LEU A 8 -29.80 -2.44 6.43
N HIS A 9 -28.77 -1.84 7.02
CA HIS A 9 -27.78 -2.56 7.84
C HIS A 9 -27.56 -1.94 9.23
N ASP A 10 -28.34 -0.92 9.61
CA ASP A 10 -28.19 -0.16 10.86
C ASP A 10 -26.76 0.40 11.07
N GLU A 11 -26.02 0.57 9.97
CA GLU A 11 -24.67 1.14 10.00
C GLU A 11 -24.73 2.67 9.90
N ASN A 12 -24.45 3.35 11.01
CA ASN A 12 -24.21 4.80 11.03
C ASN A 12 -22.77 5.14 10.57
N THR A 13 -22.38 4.72 9.37
CA THR A 13 -21.04 5.00 8.82
C THR A 13 -21.11 5.97 7.64
N ASN A 14 -20.63 7.20 7.83
CA ASN A 14 -20.34 8.14 6.73
C ASN A 14 -19.00 7.81 6.03
N ARG A 15 -18.58 6.55 6.08
CA ARG A 15 -17.31 6.11 5.51
C ARG A 15 -17.41 6.23 3.99
N ARG A 16 -16.48 7.00 3.42
CA ARG A 16 -16.28 7.05 1.96
C ARG A 16 -15.76 5.70 1.50
N PHE A 17 -16.00 5.37 0.22
CA PHE A 17 -15.37 4.22 -0.40
C PHE A 17 -13.84 4.26 -0.16
N PRO A 18 -13.20 3.13 0.17
CA PRO A 18 -11.78 3.08 0.43
C PRO A 18 -10.95 3.67 -0.71
N ASP A 19 -9.93 4.45 -0.35
CA ASP A 19 -9.08 5.15 -1.31
C ASP A 19 -8.05 4.20 -1.94
N THR A 20 -8.52 3.36 -2.85
CA THR A 20 -7.72 2.40 -3.62
C THR A 20 -6.78 3.08 -4.62
N SER A 21 -7.04 4.35 -4.95
CA SER A 21 -6.25 5.12 -5.93
C SER A 21 -4.91 5.60 -5.39
N ASN A 22 -4.83 5.87 -4.09
CA ASN A 22 -3.61 6.34 -3.42
C ASN A 22 -2.83 5.18 -2.74
N THR A 23 -3.08 3.94 -3.16
CA THR A 23 -2.32 2.72 -2.76
C THR A 23 -2.03 2.61 -1.26
N ARG A 24 -2.96 3.05 -0.40
CA ARG A 24 -2.79 2.90 1.05
C ARG A 24 -2.79 1.42 1.40
N TYR A 25 -1.96 1.03 2.37
CA TYR A 25 -2.00 -0.32 2.93
C TYR A 25 -3.45 -0.69 3.28
N GLN A 26 -3.87 -1.91 2.87
CA GLN A 26 -5.23 -2.47 3.01
C GLN A 26 -6.32 -1.88 2.14
N ALA A 27 -6.11 -0.78 1.41
CA ALA A 27 -7.18 -0.10 0.68
C ALA A 27 -7.94 -1.05 -0.27
N TYR A 28 -7.23 -1.95 -0.95
CA TYR A 28 -7.84 -2.97 -1.79
C TYR A 28 -8.69 -3.96 -1.01
N SER A 29 -8.20 -4.51 0.11
CA SER A 29 -8.98 -5.41 0.96
C SER A 29 -10.18 -4.73 1.63
N TYR A 30 -10.07 -3.44 1.99
CA TYR A 30 -11.20 -2.65 2.47
C TYR A 30 -12.22 -2.43 1.36
N GLY A 31 -11.76 -2.08 0.14
CA GLY A 31 -12.63 -1.90 -1.01
C GLY A 31 -13.34 -3.19 -1.40
N ALA A 32 -12.65 -4.32 -1.36
CA ALA A 32 -13.24 -5.64 -1.58
C ALA A 32 -14.28 -5.98 -0.52
N CYS A 33 -13.99 -5.75 0.77
CA CYS A 33 -14.95 -5.95 1.86
C CYS A 33 -16.20 -5.09 1.67
N GLU A 34 -16.02 -3.80 1.38
CA GLU A 34 -17.08 -2.85 1.11
C GLU A 34 -17.97 -3.28 -0.07
N LEU A 35 -17.37 -3.72 -1.18
CA LEU A 35 -18.09 -4.20 -2.36
C LEU A 35 -18.84 -5.51 -2.10
N VAL A 36 -18.28 -6.42 -1.31
CA VAL A 36 -18.91 -7.71 -0.99
C VAL A 36 -20.07 -7.51 -0.01
N VAL A 37 -19.87 -6.74 1.06
CA VAL A 37 -20.90 -6.48 2.09
C VAL A 37 -22.09 -5.71 1.50
N TYR A 38 -21.81 -4.70 0.67
CA TYR A 38 -22.83 -3.81 0.12
C TYR A 38 -23.07 -4.05 -1.37
N HIS A 39 -22.83 -5.27 -1.86
CA HIS A 39 -22.88 -5.61 -3.28
C HIS A 39 -24.13 -5.11 -4.00
N HIS A 40 -25.31 -5.42 -3.46
CA HIS A 40 -26.59 -4.98 -4.02
C HIS A 40 -26.70 -3.45 -4.13
N LEU A 41 -26.24 -2.70 -3.11
CA LEU A 41 -26.26 -1.24 -3.13
C LEU A 41 -25.34 -0.65 -4.21
N TYR A 42 -24.21 -1.31 -4.48
CA TYR A 42 -23.31 -0.89 -5.54
C TYR A 42 -23.86 -1.21 -6.93
N VAL A 43 -24.60 -2.32 -7.09
CA VAL A 43 -25.34 -2.62 -8.32
C VAL A 43 -26.42 -1.57 -8.56
N GLU A 44 -27.27 -1.29 -7.57
CA GLU A 44 -28.32 -0.25 -7.65
C GLU A 44 -27.72 1.14 -7.94
N LEU A 45 -26.61 1.48 -7.29
CA LEU A 45 -25.94 2.76 -7.53
C LEU A 45 -25.51 2.89 -8.99
N MET A 46 -25.00 1.81 -9.59
CA MET A 46 -24.61 1.83 -11.00
C MET A 46 -25.81 2.04 -11.92
N GLU A 47 -26.95 1.43 -11.63
CA GLU A 47 -28.20 1.63 -12.38
C GLU A 47 -28.66 3.08 -12.28
N GLU A 48 -28.67 3.66 -11.07
CA GLU A 48 -29.06 5.06 -10.85
C GLU A 48 -28.13 6.06 -11.55
N ILE A 49 -26.83 5.80 -11.56
CA ILE A 49 -25.86 6.62 -12.29
C ILE A 49 -26.15 6.56 -13.80
N CYS A 50 -26.55 5.41 -14.32
CA CYS A 50 -26.86 5.27 -15.74
C CYS A 50 -28.17 5.96 -16.13
N ASP A 51 -29.19 5.87 -15.27
CA ASP A 51 -30.51 6.43 -15.50
C ASP A 51 -30.57 7.95 -15.31
N SER A 52 -29.75 8.49 -14.40
CA SER A 52 -29.73 9.94 -14.09
C SER A 52 -29.07 10.81 -15.15
N LYS A 53 -28.50 10.21 -16.21
CA LYS A 53 -27.80 10.95 -17.26
C LYS A 53 -28.75 11.63 -18.24
N ALA A 54 -28.30 12.76 -18.79
CA ALA A 54 -28.99 13.45 -19.87
C ALA A 54 -29.24 12.56 -21.10
N LYS A 55 -28.34 11.59 -21.36
CA LYS A 55 -28.58 10.46 -22.26
C LYS A 55 -28.45 9.18 -21.44
N PRO A 56 -29.56 8.49 -21.14
CA PRO A 56 -29.53 7.24 -20.41
C PRO A 56 -28.63 6.20 -21.11
N GLY A 57 -27.87 5.46 -20.31
CA GLY A 57 -27.01 4.37 -20.78
C GLY A 57 -25.60 4.34 -20.17
N VAL A 58 -24.93 3.22 -20.39
CA VAL A 58 -23.55 2.96 -19.93
C VAL A 58 -22.53 3.51 -20.92
N ASN A 59 -21.49 4.17 -20.43
CA ASN A 59 -20.25 4.35 -21.17
C ASN A 59 -19.36 3.10 -21.02
N HIS A 60 -18.24 3.05 -21.75
CA HIS A 60 -17.35 1.88 -21.72
C HIS A 60 -16.80 1.56 -20.31
N LEU A 61 -16.49 2.58 -19.51
CA LEU A 61 -15.95 2.38 -18.17
C LEU A 61 -17.00 1.80 -17.22
N GLU A 62 -18.20 2.39 -17.20
CA GLU A 62 -19.31 1.94 -16.36
C GLU A 62 -19.80 0.57 -16.79
N SER A 63 -19.79 0.27 -18.09
CA SER A 63 -20.12 -1.07 -18.59
C SER A 63 -19.13 -2.11 -18.04
N ASN A 64 -17.84 -1.79 -17.98
CA ASN A 64 -16.84 -2.68 -17.38
C ASN A 64 -17.07 -2.85 -15.87
N VAL A 65 -17.39 -1.76 -15.15
CA VAL A 65 -17.69 -1.83 -13.71
C VAL A 65 -18.94 -2.65 -13.44
N ALA A 66 -20.04 -2.40 -14.16
CA ALA A 66 -21.29 -3.14 -14.01
C ALA A 66 -21.11 -4.63 -14.32
N LYS A 67 -20.36 -4.96 -15.39
CA LYS A 67 -19.99 -6.36 -15.69
C LYS A 67 -19.19 -7.00 -14.56
N GLY A 68 -18.19 -6.30 -14.02
CA GLY A 68 -17.40 -6.81 -12.90
C GLY A 68 -18.23 -7.03 -11.63
N LEU A 69 -19.19 -6.15 -11.34
CA LEU A 69 -20.10 -6.32 -10.20
C LEU A 69 -21.05 -7.49 -10.38
N GLN A 70 -21.36 -7.92 -11.60
CA GLN A 70 -22.25 -9.06 -11.86
C GLN A 70 -21.50 -10.36 -12.19
N ASP A 71 -20.17 -10.28 -12.38
CA ASP A 71 -19.35 -11.43 -12.72
C ASP A 71 -18.99 -12.25 -11.47
N ALA A 72 -19.44 -13.51 -11.45
CA ALA A 72 -19.25 -14.38 -10.30
C ALA A 72 -17.76 -14.68 -10.00
N SER A 73 -16.91 -14.72 -11.02
CA SER A 73 -15.46 -14.94 -10.82
C SER A 73 -14.83 -13.74 -10.12
N THR A 74 -15.15 -12.53 -10.57
CA THR A 74 -14.70 -11.27 -9.96
C THR A 74 -15.20 -11.15 -8.52
N LEU A 75 -16.46 -11.50 -8.25
CA LEU A 75 -17.00 -11.50 -6.89
C LEU A 75 -16.32 -12.55 -6.00
N ALA A 76 -15.98 -13.73 -6.52
CA ALA A 76 -15.21 -14.73 -5.79
C ALA A 76 -13.80 -14.24 -5.42
N GLU A 77 -13.13 -13.53 -6.34
CA GLU A 77 -11.82 -12.90 -6.07
C GLU A 77 -11.93 -11.80 -5.01
N LEU A 78 -12.95 -10.93 -5.09
CA LEU A 78 -13.20 -9.89 -4.10
C LEU A 78 -13.50 -10.49 -2.72
N ALA A 79 -14.31 -11.54 -2.65
CA ALA A 79 -14.59 -12.26 -1.42
C ALA A 79 -13.31 -12.87 -0.81
N ALA A 80 -12.48 -13.54 -1.61
CA ALA A 80 -11.20 -14.09 -1.15
C ALA A 80 -10.25 -12.98 -0.66
N MET A 81 -10.19 -11.84 -1.35
CA MET A 81 -9.37 -10.69 -0.95
C MET A 81 -9.86 -10.04 0.35
N ALA A 82 -11.17 -9.91 0.52
CA ALA A 82 -11.79 -9.38 1.74
C ALA A 82 -11.52 -10.32 2.94
N LEU A 83 -11.69 -11.63 2.74
CA LEU A 83 -11.39 -12.66 3.73
C LEU A 83 -9.92 -12.65 4.15
N TYR A 84 -8.99 -12.53 3.21
CA TYR A 84 -7.57 -12.35 3.51
C TYR A 84 -7.32 -11.06 4.32
N GLY A 85 -8.02 -9.98 3.98
CA GLY A 85 -8.03 -8.73 4.72
C GLY A 85 -8.35 -8.93 6.20
N VAL A 86 -9.55 -9.42 6.50
CA VAL A 86 -10.03 -9.58 7.88
C VAL A 86 -9.26 -10.63 8.69
N SER A 87 -8.75 -11.68 8.03
CA SER A 87 -8.10 -12.82 8.69
C SER A 87 -6.62 -12.57 8.96
N VAL A 88 -5.93 -11.87 8.05
CA VAL A 88 -4.46 -11.72 8.07
C VAL A 88 -4.07 -10.26 8.11
N LEU A 89 -4.38 -9.51 7.05
CA LEU A 89 -3.75 -8.22 6.79
C LEU A 89 -4.15 -7.15 7.82
N TRP A 90 -5.41 -7.16 8.26
CA TRP A 90 -5.90 -6.19 9.23
C TRP A 90 -5.42 -6.50 10.65
N PRO A 91 -5.51 -7.75 11.15
CA PRO A 91 -4.87 -8.15 12.41
C PRO A 91 -3.35 -7.92 12.42
N TYR A 92 -2.66 -8.19 11.31
CA TYR A 92 -1.23 -7.97 11.17
C TYR A 92 -0.89 -6.49 11.35
N LEU A 93 -1.54 -5.60 10.59
CA LEU A 93 -1.26 -4.17 10.68
C LEU A 93 -1.69 -3.55 12.01
N SER A 94 -2.74 -4.08 12.64
CA SER A 94 -3.09 -3.69 14.01
C SER A 94 -1.94 -3.97 14.99
N GLN A 95 -1.33 -5.15 14.90
CA GLN A 95 -0.17 -5.50 15.74
C GLN A 95 1.08 -4.72 15.35
N ALA A 96 1.35 -4.57 14.06
CA ALA A 96 2.53 -3.85 13.58
C ALA A 96 2.48 -2.35 13.94
N ARG A 97 1.31 -1.72 13.92
CA ARG A 97 1.14 -0.31 14.32
C ARG A 97 1.07 -0.11 15.83
N GLY A 98 0.76 -1.16 16.58
CA GLY A 98 0.49 -1.06 18.02
C GLY A 98 -0.79 -0.26 18.32
N ASP A 99 -0.87 0.25 19.55
CA ASP A 99 -2.00 1.06 20.04
C ASP A 99 -1.93 2.54 19.61
N GLY A 100 -0.92 2.92 18.83
CA GLY A 100 -0.66 4.30 18.40
C GLY A 100 0.04 5.18 19.45
N SER A 101 0.27 4.67 20.67
CA SER A 101 1.00 5.40 21.71
C SER A 101 2.52 5.25 21.59
N LYS A 102 2.97 4.12 21.04
CA LYS A 102 4.40 3.79 20.87
C LYS A 102 4.64 3.17 19.50
N ILE A 103 5.81 3.49 18.92
CA ILE A 103 6.30 2.82 17.73
C ILE A 103 6.75 1.41 18.14
N VAL A 104 6.23 0.39 17.46
CA VAL A 104 6.61 -1.00 17.69
C VAL A 104 7.97 -1.26 17.04
N ASN A 105 8.88 -1.92 17.76
CA ASN A 105 10.13 -2.37 17.18
C ASN A 105 9.86 -3.58 16.28
N LEU A 106 10.39 -3.59 15.06
CA LEU A 106 10.25 -4.68 14.10
C LEU A 106 10.75 -6.01 14.67
N LEU A 107 11.80 -5.97 15.50
CA LEU A 107 12.34 -7.14 16.19
C LEU A 107 11.35 -7.78 17.18
N ASP A 108 10.38 -7.03 17.70
CA ASP A 108 9.35 -7.57 18.59
C ASP A 108 8.25 -8.32 17.82
N LEU A 109 8.24 -8.21 16.49
CA LEU A 109 7.29 -8.87 15.60
C LEU A 109 7.83 -10.18 15.03
N THR A 110 8.97 -10.70 15.51
CA THR A 110 9.61 -11.89 14.93
C THR A 110 8.67 -13.10 14.89
N GLU A 111 8.02 -13.41 16.02
CA GLU A 111 7.09 -14.54 16.10
C GLU A 111 5.87 -14.36 15.18
N LEU A 112 5.39 -13.12 15.04
CA LEU A 112 4.29 -12.80 14.13
C LEU A 112 4.68 -13.10 12.67
N HIS A 113 5.88 -12.67 12.24
CA HIS A 113 6.38 -12.90 10.88
C HIS A 113 6.64 -14.38 10.60
N ARG A 114 7.09 -15.15 11.60
CA ARG A 114 7.24 -16.61 11.48
C ARG A 114 5.91 -17.34 11.36
N LYS A 115 4.88 -16.88 12.06
CA LYS A 115 3.54 -17.48 12.03
C LYS A 115 2.83 -17.27 10.69
N LEU A 116 3.04 -16.12 10.04
CA LEU A 116 2.29 -15.69 8.84
C LEU A 116 2.29 -16.72 7.69
N PRO A 117 3.43 -17.24 7.20
CA PRO A 117 3.43 -18.23 6.13
C PRO A 117 2.66 -19.49 6.48
N THR A 118 2.85 -20.01 7.69
CA THR A 118 2.21 -21.25 8.16
C THR A 118 0.70 -21.06 8.29
N PHE A 119 0.27 -19.94 8.86
CA PHE A 119 -1.15 -19.59 8.96
C PHE A 119 -1.79 -19.48 7.57
N CYS A 120 -1.13 -18.80 6.62
CA CYS A 120 -1.65 -18.66 5.27
C CYS A 120 -1.72 -20.02 4.55
N ASN A 121 -0.71 -20.87 4.68
CA ASN A 121 -0.73 -22.22 4.10
C ASN A 121 -1.82 -23.10 4.70
N HIS A 122 -2.09 -22.99 6.00
CA HIS A 122 -3.15 -23.74 6.67
C HIS A 122 -4.53 -23.42 6.06
N ILE A 123 -4.86 -22.13 5.91
CA ILE A 123 -6.10 -21.71 5.25
C ILE A 123 -6.10 -22.10 3.78
N ALA A 124 -4.97 -22.02 3.09
CA ALA A 124 -4.90 -22.41 1.68
C ALA A 124 -5.25 -23.90 1.47
N LEU A 125 -4.89 -24.77 2.41
CA LEU A 125 -5.23 -26.20 2.41
C LEU A 125 -6.67 -26.47 2.88
N HIS A 126 -7.21 -25.61 3.73
CA HIS A 126 -8.53 -25.76 4.34
C HIS A 126 -9.41 -24.50 4.15
N PRO A 127 -9.71 -24.09 2.90
CA PRO A 127 -10.34 -22.80 2.61
C PRO A 127 -11.76 -22.66 3.18
N THR A 128 -12.44 -23.78 3.44
CA THR A 128 -13.78 -23.81 4.02
C THR A 128 -13.81 -23.40 5.49
N LEU A 129 -12.68 -23.43 6.21
CA LEU A 129 -12.61 -22.99 7.61
C LEU A 129 -13.07 -21.55 7.78
N LEU A 130 -12.73 -20.67 6.83
CA LEU A 130 -13.13 -19.27 6.86
C LEU A 130 -14.64 -19.07 6.68
N LEU A 131 -15.36 -20.07 6.18
CA LEU A 131 -16.81 -20.02 5.95
C LEU A 131 -17.61 -20.72 7.07
N ASP A 132 -16.93 -21.45 7.96
CA ASP A 132 -17.55 -22.14 9.08
C ASP A 132 -17.68 -21.21 10.29
N SER A 133 -18.92 -20.91 10.67
CA SER A 133 -19.25 -20.10 11.85
C SER A 133 -18.76 -20.71 13.17
N ASN A 134 -18.45 -22.01 13.21
CA ASN A 134 -17.98 -22.71 14.41
C ASN A 134 -16.46 -22.90 14.43
N ALA A 135 -15.74 -22.46 13.41
CA ALA A 135 -14.29 -22.62 13.36
C ALA A 135 -13.61 -21.87 14.53
N PRO A 136 -12.59 -22.47 15.17
CA PRO A 136 -11.82 -21.80 16.22
C PRO A 136 -11.20 -20.49 15.70
N LEU A 137 -11.34 -19.41 16.47
CA LEU A 137 -10.88 -18.07 16.04
C LEU A 137 -9.39 -18.00 15.74
N ASP A 138 -8.57 -18.80 16.42
CA ASP A 138 -7.12 -18.90 16.23
C ASP A 138 -6.72 -19.65 14.95
N GLU A 139 -7.63 -20.43 14.36
CA GLU A 139 -7.45 -21.06 13.05
C GLU A 139 -7.87 -20.15 11.89
N VAL A 140 -8.83 -19.24 12.12
CA VAL A 140 -9.39 -18.36 11.08
C VAL A 140 -8.89 -16.91 11.14
N THR A 141 -8.27 -16.49 12.25
CA THR A 141 -7.67 -15.15 12.37
C THR A 141 -6.25 -15.22 12.92
N LEU A 142 -5.36 -14.39 12.36
CA LEU A 142 -3.93 -14.40 12.70
C LEU A 142 -3.68 -14.15 14.20
N ASN A 143 -4.50 -13.32 14.84
CA ASN A 143 -4.40 -12.94 16.24
C ASN A 143 -5.37 -13.69 17.17
N GLY A 144 -6.16 -14.64 16.65
CA GLY A 144 -7.16 -15.37 17.43
C GLY A 144 -8.31 -14.51 17.97
N LYS A 145 -8.57 -13.35 17.37
CA LYS A 145 -9.65 -12.44 17.78
C LYS A 145 -10.79 -12.48 16.76
N PRO A 146 -12.02 -12.10 17.16
CA PRO A 146 -13.13 -11.98 16.21
C PRO A 146 -12.79 -11.08 15.02
N PHE A 147 -13.38 -11.38 13.86
CA PHE A 147 -13.24 -10.54 12.67
C PHE A 147 -13.63 -9.09 12.97
N MET A 148 -12.81 -8.15 12.50
CA MET A 148 -13.08 -6.72 12.71
C MET A 148 -14.33 -6.23 11.98
N ASP A 149 -14.64 -6.84 10.82
CA ASP A 149 -15.92 -6.67 10.14
C ASP A 149 -16.77 -7.92 10.38
N LYS A 150 -17.87 -7.75 11.11
CA LYS A 150 -18.77 -8.84 11.50
C LYS A 150 -19.77 -9.18 10.39
N MET A 151 -19.99 -8.26 9.45
CA MET A 151 -20.96 -8.43 8.37
C MET A 151 -20.36 -9.19 7.18
N LEU A 152 -19.05 -9.07 6.97
CA LEU A 152 -18.37 -9.70 5.84
C LEU A 152 -18.66 -11.21 5.75
N LEU A 153 -18.54 -11.94 6.86
CA LEU A 153 -18.74 -13.40 6.82
C LEU A 153 -20.17 -13.76 6.41
N ALA A 154 -21.17 -13.06 6.95
CA ALA A 154 -22.56 -13.26 6.56
C ALA A 154 -22.78 -12.93 5.08
N ALA A 155 -22.22 -11.83 4.59
CA ALA A 155 -22.31 -11.44 3.17
C ALA A 155 -21.66 -12.47 2.24
N VAL A 156 -20.47 -12.95 2.57
CA VAL A 156 -19.78 -14.00 1.80
C VAL A 156 -20.59 -15.29 1.82
N CYS A 157 -21.12 -15.72 2.96
CA CYS A 157 -21.93 -16.93 3.04
C CYS A 157 -23.25 -16.83 2.26
N MET A 158 -23.86 -15.63 2.18
CA MET A 158 -25.03 -15.40 1.34
C MET A 158 -24.70 -15.48 -0.15
N LEU A 159 -23.53 -14.98 -0.57
CA LEU A 159 -23.09 -15.03 -1.97
C LEU A 159 -22.51 -16.39 -2.37
N ALA A 160 -21.92 -17.14 -1.43
CA ALA A 160 -21.17 -18.37 -1.71
C ALA A 160 -21.89 -19.38 -2.63
N PRO A 161 -23.22 -19.62 -2.54
CA PRO A 161 -23.92 -20.51 -3.46
C PRO A 161 -23.81 -20.11 -4.93
N ASP A 162 -23.71 -18.80 -5.21
CA ASP A 162 -23.67 -18.22 -6.56
C ASP A 162 -22.24 -17.95 -7.06
N LEU A 163 -21.22 -18.24 -6.24
CA LEU A 163 -19.81 -17.99 -6.53
C LEU A 163 -19.05 -19.31 -6.80
N PRO A 164 -19.16 -19.87 -8.03
CA PRO A 164 -18.42 -21.07 -8.38
C PRO A 164 -16.92 -20.82 -8.22
N GLY A 165 -16.25 -21.70 -7.48
CA GLY A 165 -14.81 -21.61 -7.26
C GLY A 165 -14.38 -20.65 -6.13
N LEU A 166 -15.28 -20.13 -5.30
CA LEU A 166 -14.93 -19.33 -4.13
C LEU A 166 -13.84 -19.99 -3.26
N THR A 167 -13.97 -21.29 -2.97
CA THR A 167 -12.97 -22.05 -2.20
C THR A 167 -11.63 -22.14 -2.91
N CYS A 168 -11.61 -22.28 -4.24
CA CYS A 168 -10.40 -22.23 -5.05
C CYS A 168 -9.74 -20.84 -5.00
N MET A 169 -10.53 -19.77 -5.05
CA MET A 169 -10.04 -18.39 -4.96
C MET A 169 -9.45 -18.10 -3.57
N ILE A 170 -10.10 -18.56 -2.50
CA ILE A 170 -9.54 -18.49 -1.14
C ILE A 170 -8.21 -19.24 -1.09
N SER A 171 -8.17 -20.48 -1.57
CA SER A 171 -6.94 -21.28 -1.59
C SER A 171 -5.80 -20.59 -2.34
N ALA A 172 -6.09 -20.06 -3.54
CA ALA A 172 -5.12 -19.36 -4.38
C ALA A 172 -4.61 -18.06 -3.73
N MET A 173 -5.52 -17.24 -3.17
CA MET A 173 -5.19 -16.00 -2.48
C MET A 173 -4.23 -16.26 -1.31
N PHE A 174 -4.56 -17.22 -0.45
CA PHE A 174 -3.76 -17.54 0.72
C PHE A 174 -2.45 -18.25 0.38
N SER A 175 -2.42 -19.11 -0.66
CA SER A 175 -1.18 -19.70 -1.17
C SER A 175 -0.24 -18.63 -1.75
N GLY A 176 -0.79 -17.68 -2.50
CA GLY A 176 -0.04 -16.53 -3.02
C GLY A 176 0.51 -15.65 -1.89
N ALA A 177 -0.31 -15.36 -0.88
CA ALA A 177 0.11 -14.61 0.29
C ALA A 177 1.23 -15.33 1.07
N ALA A 178 1.14 -16.64 1.27
CA ALA A 178 2.18 -17.43 1.94
C ALA A 178 3.52 -17.31 1.21
N LYS A 179 3.53 -17.43 -0.12
CA LYS A 179 4.74 -17.25 -0.94
C LYS A 179 5.32 -15.84 -0.79
N GLY A 180 4.45 -14.82 -0.83
CA GLY A 180 4.84 -13.43 -0.61
C GLY A 180 5.49 -13.23 0.74
N TRP A 181 4.86 -13.71 1.82
CA TRP A 181 5.42 -13.62 3.17
C TRP A 181 6.78 -14.30 3.26
N VAL A 182 6.94 -15.53 2.76
CA VAL A 182 8.25 -16.21 2.77
C VAL A 182 9.33 -15.36 2.09
N GLN A 183 9.03 -14.73 0.96
CA GLN A 183 9.98 -13.90 0.22
C GLN A 183 10.35 -12.61 0.97
N PHE A 184 9.38 -11.99 1.67
CA PHE A 184 9.55 -10.71 2.35
C PHE A 184 9.90 -10.82 3.85
N THR A 185 10.05 -12.04 4.39
CA THR A 185 10.37 -12.25 5.80
C THR A 185 11.57 -13.16 6.01
N THR A 186 12.52 -13.17 5.07
CA THR A 186 13.70 -14.05 5.12
C THR A 186 14.57 -13.76 6.35
N GLU A 187 14.65 -12.50 6.76
CA GLU A 187 15.39 -12.04 7.93
C GLU A 187 14.81 -12.56 9.27
N PHE A 188 13.55 -12.98 9.28
CA PHE A 188 12.84 -13.52 10.45
C PHE A 188 12.91 -15.05 10.55
N THR A 189 13.53 -15.73 9.58
CA THR A 189 13.68 -17.19 9.64
C THR A 189 14.43 -17.64 10.89
N VAL A 190 14.18 -18.88 11.33
CA VAL A 190 14.92 -19.45 12.47
C VAL A 190 16.38 -19.60 12.09
N GLY A 191 17.28 -19.05 12.89
CA GLY A 191 18.70 -18.93 12.57
C GLY A 191 19.04 -17.81 11.59
N GLY A 192 18.08 -16.94 11.27
CA GLY A 192 18.29 -15.75 10.44
C GLY A 192 19.05 -14.64 11.16
N PRO A 193 19.29 -13.50 10.48
CA PRO A 193 20.02 -12.36 11.03
C PRO A 193 19.52 -11.89 12.40
N PHE A 194 18.19 -11.86 12.62
CA PHE A 194 17.63 -11.43 13.91
C PHE A 194 17.87 -12.40 15.06
N ASP A 195 18.03 -13.70 14.79
CA ASP A 195 18.39 -14.70 15.80
C ASP A 195 19.89 -14.67 16.12
N SER A 196 20.71 -14.22 15.18
CA SER A 196 22.16 -14.11 15.36
C SER A 196 22.59 -12.94 16.24
N LEU A 197 21.68 -12.00 16.51
CA LEU A 197 21.95 -10.84 17.36
C LEU A 197 22.16 -11.27 18.82
N THR A 198 23.24 -10.78 19.43
CA THR A 198 23.42 -10.87 20.87
C THR A 198 22.37 -10.03 21.60
N SER A 199 22.13 -10.32 22.88
CA SER A 199 21.20 -9.52 23.71
C SER A 199 21.59 -8.05 23.76
N ALA A 200 22.89 -7.73 23.71
CA ALA A 200 23.40 -6.36 23.70
C ALA A 200 23.09 -5.67 22.36
N GLU A 201 23.34 -6.33 21.24
CA GLU A 201 23.02 -5.77 19.91
C GLU A 201 21.51 -5.60 19.73
N ARG A 202 20.71 -6.58 20.16
CA ARG A 202 19.24 -6.51 20.11
C ARG A 202 18.68 -5.33 20.91
N ALA A 203 19.31 -4.96 22.03
CA ALA A 203 18.92 -3.79 22.82
C ALA A 203 19.28 -2.45 22.16
N LEU A 204 20.29 -2.43 21.28
CA LEU A 204 20.73 -1.23 20.55
C LEU A 204 19.95 -1.01 19.25
N VAL A 205 19.43 -2.08 18.64
CA VAL A 205 18.72 -2.00 17.36
C VAL A 205 17.25 -1.67 17.58
N PHE A 206 16.84 -0.49 17.12
CA PHE A 206 15.44 -0.10 17.02
C PHE A 206 15.08 0.17 15.56
N ILE A 207 14.24 -0.69 14.98
CA ILE A 207 13.74 -0.53 13.62
C ILE A 207 12.23 -0.30 13.72
N PRO A 208 11.70 0.87 13.33
CA PRO A 208 10.26 1.08 13.29
C PRO A 208 9.57 0.01 12.44
N SER A 209 8.57 -0.67 13.00
CA SER A 209 7.79 -1.72 12.33
C SER A 209 7.05 -1.25 11.07
N THR A 210 6.85 0.07 10.92
CA THR A 210 6.15 0.66 9.78
C THR A 210 6.95 1.83 9.23
N ASN A 211 6.91 1.99 7.90
CA ASN A 211 7.65 3.03 7.19
C ASN A 211 6.93 4.39 7.19
N ASN A 212 5.84 4.54 7.95
CA ASN A 212 4.97 5.72 7.93
C ASN A 212 5.73 7.04 8.18
N ALA A 213 6.68 7.04 9.12
CA ALA A 213 7.48 8.22 9.44
C ALA A 213 8.38 8.65 8.27
N ASN A 214 9.02 7.67 7.61
CA ASN A 214 9.87 7.94 6.44
C ASN A 214 9.03 8.39 5.24
N GLU A 215 7.85 7.79 5.02
CA GLU A 215 6.90 8.25 3.99
C GLU A 215 6.42 9.68 4.26
N GLY A 216 6.14 10.02 5.52
CA GLY A 216 5.80 11.37 5.95
C GLY A 216 6.94 12.37 5.73
N ALA A 217 8.18 11.99 6.05
CA ALA A 217 9.36 12.80 5.80
C ALA A 217 9.59 13.03 4.30
N LEU A 218 9.42 12.00 3.47
CA LEU A 218 9.50 12.11 2.01
C LEU A 218 8.41 13.01 1.44
N GLY A 219 7.18 12.90 1.96
CA GLY A 219 6.08 13.80 1.61
C GLY A 219 6.40 15.26 1.94
N SER A 220 6.95 15.50 3.13
CA SER A 220 7.38 16.82 3.59
C SER A 220 8.51 17.38 2.71
N TRP A 221 9.49 16.55 2.37
CA TRP A 221 10.54 16.90 1.41
C TRP A 221 9.97 17.32 0.05
N ARG A 222 8.99 16.57 -0.49
CA ARG A 222 8.35 16.93 -1.77
C ARG A 222 7.68 18.30 -1.74
N VAL A 223 7.00 18.65 -0.63
CA VAL A 223 6.38 19.98 -0.47
C VAL A 223 7.45 21.07 -0.33
N HIS A 224 8.51 20.80 0.45
CA HIS A 224 9.65 21.70 0.61
C HIS A 224 10.35 21.97 -0.73
N ALA A 225 10.68 20.94 -1.49
CA ALA A 225 11.35 21.07 -2.79
C ALA A 225 10.50 21.87 -3.81
N ARG A 226 9.16 21.74 -3.77
CA ARG A 226 8.27 22.53 -4.64
C ARG A 226 8.26 24.02 -4.27
N SER A 227 8.24 24.33 -2.97
CA SER A 227 8.23 25.72 -2.48
C SER A 227 9.63 26.35 -2.50
N ARG A 228 10.69 25.54 -2.47
CA ARG A 228 12.09 25.96 -2.46
C ARG A 228 12.89 25.14 -3.48
N PRO A 229 12.77 25.42 -4.78
CA PRO A 229 13.37 24.61 -5.85
C PRO A 229 14.91 24.58 -5.82
N SER A 230 15.53 25.59 -5.24
CA SER A 230 16.99 25.68 -5.07
C SER A 230 17.52 24.98 -3.81
N SER A 231 16.64 24.42 -2.97
CA SER A 231 17.02 23.73 -1.75
C SER A 231 17.45 22.28 -2.03
N THR A 232 18.39 21.77 -1.24
CA THR A 232 18.89 20.38 -1.36
C THR A 232 18.33 19.50 -0.25
N ALA A 233 18.41 18.18 -0.44
CA ALA A 233 18.01 17.20 0.59
C ALA A 233 18.81 17.38 1.88
N SER A 234 20.08 17.82 1.78
CA SER A 234 20.94 18.16 2.91
C SER A 234 20.42 19.38 3.68
N THR A 235 20.02 20.45 2.98
CA THR A 235 19.42 21.62 3.62
C THR A 235 18.11 21.27 4.34
N PHE A 236 17.23 20.51 3.68
CA PHE A 236 15.98 20.06 4.31
C PHE A 236 16.24 19.19 5.55
N SER A 237 17.12 18.19 5.44
CA SER A 237 17.47 17.32 6.57
C SER A 237 18.10 18.08 7.72
N SER A 238 18.90 19.11 7.42
CA SER A 238 19.52 19.95 8.45
C SER A 238 18.50 20.85 9.13
N GLN A 239 17.56 21.44 8.38
CA GLN A 239 16.47 22.22 8.94
C GLN A 239 15.55 21.34 9.82
N ALA A 240 15.13 20.18 9.31
CA ALA A 240 14.29 19.25 10.04
C ALA A 240 14.95 18.77 11.34
N ARG A 241 16.25 18.46 11.32
CA ARG A 241 17.02 18.11 12.53
C ARG A 241 17.13 19.29 13.50
N SER A 242 17.36 20.50 12.99
CA SER A 242 17.44 21.70 13.83
C SER A 242 16.15 21.95 14.59
N GLU A 243 15.01 21.87 13.89
CA GLU A 243 13.67 22.02 14.46
C GLU A 243 13.36 20.87 15.45
N HIS A 244 13.62 19.62 15.07
CA HIS A 244 13.31 18.45 15.90
C HIS A 244 14.11 18.41 17.20
N ASN A 245 15.40 18.75 17.15
CA ASN A 245 16.28 18.73 18.31
C ASN A 245 16.24 20.03 19.11
N ASN A 246 15.46 21.02 18.66
CA ASN A 246 15.44 22.37 19.22
C ASN A 246 16.87 22.95 19.35
N THR A 247 17.65 22.77 18.28
CA THR A 247 19.09 23.06 18.27
C THR A 247 19.38 24.52 18.59
N GLU A 248 18.48 25.45 18.23
CA GLU A 248 18.61 26.87 18.56
C GLU A 248 18.65 27.11 20.08
N GLU A 249 17.75 26.49 20.84
CA GLU A 249 17.73 26.61 22.30
C GLU A 249 18.99 25.98 22.93
N PHE A 250 19.46 24.86 22.38
CA PHE A 250 20.72 24.26 22.78
C PHE A 250 21.90 25.20 22.53
N ILE A 251 21.99 25.81 21.36
CA ILE A 251 23.07 26.76 21.01
C ILE A 251 23.06 27.94 21.98
N VAL A 252 21.90 28.54 22.23
CA VAL A 252 21.76 29.68 23.16
C VAL A 252 22.22 29.30 24.58
N LYS A 253 21.92 28.08 25.02
CA LYS A 253 22.20 27.62 26.39
C LYS A 253 23.63 27.15 26.58
N CYS A 254 24.23 26.51 25.58
CA CYS A 254 25.43 25.69 25.74
C CYS A 254 26.62 26.16 24.90
N CYS A 255 26.43 27.00 23.88
CA CYS A 255 27.52 27.41 23.00
C CYS A 255 28.00 28.84 23.31
N ASN A 256 29.32 29.02 23.36
CA ASN A 256 29.96 30.33 23.49
C ASN A 256 30.55 30.80 22.14
N GLU A 257 31.23 31.95 22.13
CA GLU A 257 31.82 32.52 20.91
C GLU A 257 32.89 31.62 20.27
N ASP A 258 33.65 30.86 21.05
CA ASP A 258 34.66 29.93 20.54
C ASP A 258 34.01 28.74 19.83
N ASP A 259 32.91 28.21 20.37
CA ASP A 259 32.11 27.15 19.75
C ASP A 259 31.51 27.62 18.43
N GLN A 260 30.98 28.85 18.39
CA GLN A 260 30.49 29.47 17.15
C GLN A 260 31.62 29.62 16.12
N GLY A 261 32.80 30.07 16.57
CA GLY A 261 34.02 30.16 15.75
C GLY A 261 34.45 28.81 15.17
N TYR A 262 34.34 27.74 15.95
CA TYR A 262 34.59 26.37 15.50
C TYR A 262 33.58 25.93 14.44
N VAL A 263 32.27 26.07 14.70
CA VAL A 263 31.21 25.69 13.75
C VAL A 263 31.36 26.43 12.42
N MET A 264 31.60 27.74 12.44
CA MET A 264 31.82 28.54 11.23
C MET A 264 33.01 28.05 10.40
N ARG A 265 34.12 27.64 11.04
CA ARG A 265 35.26 27.06 10.33
C ARG A 265 34.90 25.72 9.70
N THR A 266 34.23 24.84 10.44
CA THR A 266 33.80 23.52 9.96
C THR A 266 32.87 23.63 8.76
N VAL A 267 31.89 24.53 8.80
CA VAL A 267 30.98 24.79 7.66
C VAL A 267 31.75 25.32 6.45
N ARG A 268 32.69 26.25 6.63
CA ARG A 268 33.52 26.74 5.52
C ARG A 268 34.37 25.65 4.89
N THR A 269 34.93 24.73 5.68
CA THR A 269 35.68 23.58 5.17
C THR A 269 34.78 22.63 4.39
N ALA A 270 33.57 22.36 4.88
CA ALA A 270 32.58 21.54 4.18
C ALA A 270 32.09 22.21 2.88
N ASP A 271 31.80 23.51 2.89
CA ASP A 271 31.41 24.25 1.67
C ASP A 271 32.54 24.28 0.63
N ALA A 272 33.79 24.37 1.09
CA ALA A 272 34.96 24.28 0.22
C ALA A 272 35.17 22.90 -0.40
N SER A 273 34.55 21.83 0.12
CA SER A 273 34.65 20.48 -0.47
C SER A 273 33.87 20.37 -1.79
N GLY A 274 32.92 21.26 -2.05
CA GLY A 274 32.16 21.29 -3.30
C GLY A 274 31.18 20.15 -3.50
N GLU A 275 30.93 19.31 -2.48
CA GLU A 275 30.00 18.16 -2.56
C GLU A 275 28.61 18.53 -3.07
N ASN A 276 28.07 19.68 -2.65
CA ASN A 276 26.78 20.18 -3.14
C ASN A 276 26.82 20.57 -4.62
N ALA A 277 27.97 21.03 -5.13
CA ALA A 277 28.14 21.34 -6.55
C ALA A 277 28.26 20.06 -7.38
N GLN A 278 29.03 19.09 -6.90
CA GLN A 278 29.13 17.75 -7.51
C GLN A 278 27.77 17.06 -7.59
N PHE A 279 27.00 17.04 -6.49
CA PHE A 279 25.65 16.48 -6.49
C PHE A 279 24.71 17.18 -7.48
N ARG A 280 24.83 18.50 -7.64
CA ARG A 280 24.02 19.24 -8.64
C ARG A 280 24.43 18.88 -10.06
N GLU A 281 25.72 18.72 -10.32
CA GLU A 281 26.25 18.29 -11.62
C GLU A 281 25.72 16.89 -11.96
N GLU A 282 25.88 15.92 -11.06
CA GLU A 282 25.34 14.56 -11.22
C GLU A 282 23.82 14.55 -11.43
N LEU A 283 23.08 15.40 -10.70
CA LEU A 283 21.63 15.52 -10.87
C LEU A 283 21.27 16.05 -12.27
N MET A 284 22.00 17.05 -12.77
CA MET A 284 21.79 17.62 -14.10
C MET A 284 22.17 16.63 -15.21
N GLU A 285 23.26 15.88 -15.05
CA GLU A 285 23.67 14.81 -15.94
C GLU A 285 22.59 13.72 -16.02
N ASN A 286 22.11 13.22 -14.87
CA ASN A 286 21.03 12.24 -14.82
C ASN A 286 19.74 12.77 -15.50
N GLN A 287 19.36 14.02 -15.24
CA GLN A 287 18.20 14.64 -15.90
C GLN A 287 18.38 14.71 -17.43
N TRP A 288 19.57 15.07 -17.88
CA TRP A 288 19.90 15.11 -19.30
C TRP A 288 19.84 13.71 -19.93
N GLU A 289 20.42 12.70 -19.28
CA GLU A 289 20.39 11.31 -19.73
C GLU A 289 18.94 10.80 -19.83
N HIS A 290 18.13 11.02 -18.80
CA HIS A 290 16.70 10.69 -18.82
C HIS A 290 15.97 11.36 -19.97
N ALA A 291 16.23 12.65 -20.23
CA ALA A 291 15.61 13.37 -21.34
C ALA A 291 16.05 12.81 -22.71
N VAL A 292 17.31 12.42 -22.87
CA VAL A 292 17.82 11.76 -24.08
C VAL A 292 17.16 10.39 -24.28
N GLN A 293 17.11 9.55 -23.24
CA GLN A 293 16.47 8.24 -23.31
C GLN A 293 14.98 8.35 -23.64
N TYR A 294 14.28 9.31 -23.03
CA TYR A 294 12.87 9.56 -23.30
C TYR A 294 12.62 9.98 -24.75
N ARG A 295 13.45 10.88 -25.31
CA ARG A 295 13.38 11.27 -26.72
C ARG A 295 13.60 10.07 -27.66
N LYS A 296 14.60 9.23 -27.39
CA LYS A 296 14.86 8.00 -28.17
C LYS A 296 13.63 7.07 -28.15
N LYS A 297 13.03 6.87 -26.98
CA LYS A 297 11.83 6.03 -26.83
C LYS A 297 10.64 6.59 -27.62
N GLN A 298 10.43 7.92 -27.59
CA GLN A 298 9.39 8.56 -28.39
C GLN A 298 9.62 8.36 -29.90
N GLU A 299 10.85 8.52 -30.38
CA GLU A 299 11.19 8.27 -31.78
C GLU A 299 10.96 6.81 -32.20
N GLU A 300 11.33 5.85 -31.35
CA GLU A 300 11.08 4.42 -31.61
C GLU A 300 9.58 4.10 -31.64
N ASP A 301 8.81 4.62 -30.70
CA ASP A 301 7.35 4.43 -30.65
C ASP A 301 6.68 5.07 -31.87
N GLN A 302 7.16 6.23 -32.31
CA GLN A 302 6.69 6.87 -33.54
C GLN A 302 7.03 6.03 -34.78
N ARG A 303 8.27 5.52 -34.90
CA ARG A 303 8.68 4.60 -35.98
C ARG A 303 7.86 3.31 -35.99
N LYS A 304 7.48 2.76 -34.83
CA LYS A 304 6.60 1.58 -34.74
C LYS A 304 5.20 1.91 -35.25
N LYS A 305 4.63 3.05 -34.84
CA LYS A 305 3.32 3.52 -35.32
C LYS A 305 3.32 3.76 -36.83
N ASP A 306 4.38 4.35 -37.37
CA ASP A 306 4.48 4.64 -38.80
C ASP A 306 4.64 3.36 -39.62
N ARG A 307 5.47 2.40 -39.17
CA ARG A 307 5.54 1.05 -39.78
C ARG A 307 4.20 0.32 -39.75
N GLU A 308 3.46 0.40 -38.66
CA GLU A 308 2.14 -0.24 -38.56
C GLU A 308 1.13 0.44 -39.48
N LYS A 309 1.14 1.77 -39.58
CA LYS A 309 0.31 2.50 -40.57
C LYS A 309 0.65 2.11 -41.99
N GLU A 310 1.93 1.94 -42.32
CA GLU A 310 2.36 1.51 -43.65
C GLU A 310 1.94 0.07 -43.95
N ARG A 311 2.07 -0.84 -42.97
CA ARG A 311 1.52 -2.21 -43.05
C ARG A 311 0.01 -2.20 -43.31
N LEU A 312 -0.75 -1.42 -42.55
CA LEU A 312 -2.20 -1.30 -42.72
C LEU A 312 -2.59 -0.69 -44.07
N ARG A 313 -1.81 0.24 -44.62
CA ARG A 313 -2.01 0.79 -45.98
C ARG A 313 -1.70 -0.23 -47.07
N SER A 314 -0.74 -1.13 -46.85
CA SER A 314 -0.36 -2.17 -47.81
C SER A 314 -1.34 -3.33 -47.90
N ILE A 315 -2.16 -3.53 -46.85
CA ILE A 315 -3.25 -4.49 -46.86
C ILE A 315 -4.43 -3.78 -47.53
N GLY A 316 -4.66 -4.08 -48.81
CA GLY A 316 -5.78 -3.53 -49.56
C GLY A 316 -7.11 -3.75 -48.84
N LEU A 317 -7.93 -2.70 -48.76
CA LEU A 317 -9.30 -2.77 -48.26
C LEU A 317 -10.09 -3.75 -49.13
N ILE A 318 -10.53 -4.86 -48.54
CA ILE A 318 -11.56 -5.72 -49.12
C ILE A 318 -12.89 -5.02 -48.84
N THR A 319 -13.45 -4.37 -49.85
CA THR A 319 -14.80 -3.84 -49.82
C THR A 319 -15.71 -4.80 -50.59
N ASP A 320 -16.64 -5.44 -49.87
CA ASP A 320 -17.77 -6.16 -50.47
C ASP A 320 -18.81 -5.19 -51.06
#